data_AF-A0A374UND3-F1
#
_entry.id   AF-A0A374UND3-F1
#
_cell.length_a   1.000
_cell.length_b   1.000
_cell.length_c   1.000
_cell.angle_alpha   90.00
_cell.angle_beta   90.00
_cell.angle_gamma   90.00
#
_symmetry.space_group_name_H-M   'P 1'
#
loop_
_entity.id
_entity.type
_entity.pdbx_description
1 polymer ?
#
loop_
_entity_poly.entity_id
_entity_poly.type
_entity_poly.pdbx_seq_one_letter_code
_entity_poly.pdbx_strand_id
1 'polypeptide(L)'
;MEDVLAVVNNQLQKLGLNYEFGSMTESPPKYPYWVGGYSEPEGLTEDGKEEPTVILTGFSRGKHITLEQQKSIIKDHFRHGVSVMTENGSAVVIFYGGSFPIPLEEGDLKKCQVNLTIKFWKGN
;
A
#
# COMPACT_ATOMS: atom_id res chain seq x y z
N MET A 1 -7.07 -7.01 10.24
CA MET A 1 -5.93 -6.32 9.58
C MET A 1 -4.69 -7.15 9.30
N GLU A 2 -4.28 -8.10 10.14
CA GLU A 2 -3.06 -8.91 9.89
C GLU A 2 -3.06 -9.56 8.50
N ASP A 3 -4.15 -10.25 8.13
CA ASP A 3 -4.33 -10.85 6.81
C ASP A 3 -4.19 -9.83 5.67
N VAL A 4 -4.81 -8.65 5.82
CA VAL A 4 -4.75 -7.57 4.83
C VAL A 4 -3.31 -7.10 4.67
N LEU A 5 -2.59 -6.82 5.76
CA LEU A 5 -1.20 -6.36 5.73
C LEU A 5 -0.27 -7.41 5.12
N ALA A 6 -0.45 -8.68 5.46
CA ALA A 6 0.32 -9.78 4.89
C ALA A 6 0.09 -9.90 3.37
N VAL A 7 -1.17 -9.83 2.92
CA VAL A 7 -1.50 -9.85 1.48
C VAL A 7 -0.89 -8.65 0.77
N VAL A 8 -1.03 -7.42 1.31
CA VAL A 8 -0.42 -6.23 0.69
C VAL A 8 1.09 -6.39 0.61
N ASN A 9 1.77 -6.78 1.69
CA ASN A 9 3.21 -7.00 1.70
C ASN A 9 3.64 -7.96 0.58
N ASN A 10 2.97 -9.12 0.48
CA ASN A 10 3.27 -10.12 -0.54
C ASN A 10 3.07 -9.59 -1.96
N GLN A 11 2.02 -8.78 -2.20
CA GLN A 11 1.79 -8.17 -3.51
C GLN A 11 2.88 -7.14 -3.86
N LEU A 12 3.25 -6.27 -2.91
CA LEU A 12 4.28 -5.24 -3.14
C LEU A 12 5.68 -5.86 -3.33
N GLN A 13 6.00 -6.93 -2.60
CA GLN A 13 7.24 -7.69 -2.80
C GLN A 13 7.30 -8.37 -4.18
N LYS A 14 6.19 -8.93 -4.66
CA LYS A 14 6.10 -9.49 -6.04
C LYS A 14 6.35 -8.43 -7.12
N LEU A 15 6.01 -7.18 -6.85
CA LEU A 15 6.30 -6.03 -7.72
C LEU A 15 7.75 -5.52 -7.60
N GLY A 16 8.57 -6.12 -6.72
CA GLY A 16 9.97 -5.72 -6.51
C GLY A 16 10.12 -4.39 -5.78
N LEU A 17 9.11 -3.95 -5.01
CA LEU A 17 9.14 -2.69 -4.28
C LEU A 17 9.89 -2.86 -2.95
N ASN A 18 10.75 -1.90 -2.62
CA ASN A 18 11.32 -1.80 -1.28
C ASN A 18 10.25 -1.26 -0.33
N TYR A 19 9.58 -2.14 0.42
CA TYR A 19 8.41 -1.81 1.22
C TYR A 19 8.53 -2.41 2.63
N GLU A 20 8.18 -1.62 3.63
CA GLU A 20 7.98 -2.07 5.01
C GLU A 20 6.74 -1.41 5.63
N PHE A 21 6.09 -2.08 6.58
CA PHE A 21 4.97 -1.51 7.32
C PHE A 21 5.46 -0.69 8.52
N GLY A 22 4.85 0.47 8.76
CA GLY A 22 5.14 1.37 9.89
C GLY A 22 6.37 2.27 9.67
N SER A 23 7.53 1.69 9.40
CA SER A 23 8.78 2.43 9.17
C SER A 23 9.80 1.60 8.40
N MET A 24 10.67 2.26 7.63
CA MET A 24 11.81 1.61 6.99
C MET A 24 12.92 1.34 8.01
N THR A 25 13.29 0.07 8.18
CA THR A 25 14.31 -0.36 9.16
C THR A 25 15.74 -0.26 8.62
N GLU A 26 15.93 -0.34 7.30
CA GLU A 26 17.24 -0.17 6.66
C GLU A 26 17.79 1.26 6.83
N SER A 27 19.05 1.39 7.28
CA SER A 27 19.73 2.68 7.49
C SER A 27 21.18 2.65 6.96
N PRO A 28 21.52 3.46 5.93
CA PRO A 28 20.65 4.38 5.20
C PRO A 28 19.67 3.61 4.28
N PRO A 29 18.44 4.08 4.09
CA PRO A 29 17.45 3.36 3.29
C PRO A 29 17.80 3.35 1.80
N LYS A 30 17.52 2.24 1.12
CA LYS A 30 17.64 2.15 -0.34
C LYS A 30 16.46 2.81 -1.05
N TYR A 31 16.71 3.92 -1.73
CA TYR A 31 15.68 4.62 -2.52
C TYR A 31 15.43 4.00 -3.91
N PRO A 32 14.20 4.12 -4.46
CA PRO A 32 12.98 4.52 -3.75
C PRO A 32 12.50 3.43 -2.79
N TYR A 33 11.89 3.85 -1.69
CA TYR A 33 11.29 2.95 -0.71
C TYR A 33 9.88 3.40 -0.32
N TRP A 34 9.11 2.48 0.24
CA TRP A 34 7.71 2.66 0.59
C TRP A 34 7.47 2.26 2.04
N VAL A 35 6.65 3.05 2.74
CA VAL A 35 6.22 2.75 4.09
C VAL A 35 4.69 2.61 4.11
N GLY A 36 4.22 1.52 4.69
CA GLY A 36 2.79 1.25 4.86
C GLY A 36 2.22 1.82 6.15
N GLY A 37 1.01 2.36 6.05
CA GLY A 37 0.10 2.61 7.16
C GLY A 37 -1.31 2.15 6.77
N TYR A 38 -2.28 2.29 7.67
CA TYR A 38 -3.67 2.03 7.34
C TYR A 38 -4.62 2.94 8.13
N SER A 39 -5.85 3.03 7.66
CA SER A 39 -6.98 3.58 8.39
C SER A 39 -8.16 2.62 8.31
N GLU A 40 -8.79 2.37 9.44
CA GLU A 40 -10.01 1.58 9.53
C GLU A 40 -11.20 2.54 9.67
N PRO A 41 -12.19 2.51 8.77
CA PRO A 41 -13.44 3.20 9.03
C PRO A 41 -14.19 2.49 10.17
N GLU A 42 -15.15 3.19 10.79
CA GLU A 42 -16.07 2.55 11.71
C GLU A 42 -16.85 1.44 10.98
N GLY A 43 -17.00 0.28 11.63
CA GLY A 43 -17.83 -0.81 11.11
C GLY A 43 -19.30 -0.41 11.17
N LEU A 44 -19.88 -0.03 10.02
CA LEU A 44 -21.25 0.47 9.93
C LEU A 44 -22.25 -0.60 9.47
N THR A 45 -21.81 -1.82 9.15
CA THR A 45 -22.65 -2.86 8.54
C THR A 45 -22.55 -4.21 9.27
N GLU A 46 -23.67 -4.92 9.36
CA GLU A 46 -23.79 -6.23 10.04
C GLU A 46 -23.24 -7.40 9.19
N ASP A 47 -22.88 -7.15 7.93
CA ASP A 47 -22.43 -8.17 6.97
C ASP A 47 -20.99 -8.65 7.21
N GLY A 48 -20.33 -8.17 8.28
CA GLY A 48 -18.96 -8.54 8.64
C GLY A 48 -17.91 -8.10 7.61
N LYS A 49 -18.30 -7.21 6.69
CA LYS A 49 -17.41 -6.63 5.69
C LYS A 49 -16.69 -5.42 6.29
N GLU A 50 -15.37 -5.41 6.16
CA GLU A 50 -14.54 -4.26 6.50
C GLU A 50 -13.99 -3.63 5.22
N GLU A 51 -13.90 -2.30 5.21
CA GLU A 51 -13.34 -1.54 4.08
C GLU A 51 -12.17 -0.64 4.51
N PRO A 52 -11.08 -1.21 5.05
CA PRO A 52 -9.93 -0.41 5.44
C PRO A 52 -9.24 0.20 4.21
N THR A 53 -8.52 1.29 4.45
CA THR A 53 -7.61 1.87 3.46
C THR A 53 -6.18 1.61 3.88
N VAL A 54 -5.39 0.99 3.02
CA VAL A 54 -3.93 0.91 3.19
C VAL A 54 -3.29 2.11 2.52
N ILE A 55 -2.44 2.80 3.26
CA ILE A 55 -1.76 4.02 2.84
C ILE A 55 -0.30 3.68 2.57
N LEU A 56 0.16 3.84 1.33
CA LEU A 56 1.55 3.66 0.93
C LEU A 56 2.21 5.02 0.77
N THR A 57 3.20 5.30 1.59
CA THR A 57 4.00 6.52 1.51
C THR A 57 5.33 6.20 0.84
N GLY A 58 5.52 6.69 -0.38
CA GLY A 58 6.73 6.48 -1.17
C GLY A 58 7.71 7.62 -0.99
N PHE A 59 9.00 7.28 -0.93
CA PHE A 59 10.11 8.21 -0.77
C PHE A 59 11.14 7.96 -1.87
N SER A 60 11.66 9.02 -2.47
CA SER A 60 12.78 8.95 -3.42
C SER A 60 13.71 10.12 -3.23
N ARG A 61 14.99 9.93 -3.58
CA ARG A 61 16.01 10.98 -3.57
C ARG A 61 16.68 11.04 -4.93
N GLY A 62 16.93 12.24 -5.45
CA GLY A 62 17.59 12.44 -6.75
C GLY A 62 16.66 12.25 -7.96
N LYS A 63 16.63 11.06 -8.57
CA LYS A 63 15.90 10.84 -9.84
C LYS A 63 14.38 10.74 -9.62
N HIS A 64 13.70 11.87 -9.74
CA HIS A 64 12.24 11.98 -9.51
C HIS A 64 11.38 10.98 -10.30
N ILE A 65 11.80 10.57 -11.49
CA ILE A 65 11.03 9.67 -12.36
C ILE A 65 10.87 8.26 -11.78
N THR A 66 11.78 7.79 -10.92
CA THR A 66 11.72 6.42 -10.40
C THR A 66 10.54 6.21 -9.45
N LEU A 67 10.18 7.25 -8.69
CA LEU A 67 9.01 7.20 -7.80
C LEU A 67 7.71 7.15 -8.60
N GLU A 68 7.62 7.95 -9.66
CA GLU A 68 6.47 7.95 -10.58
C GLU A 68 6.32 6.62 -11.34
N GLN A 69 7.44 6.01 -11.75
CA GLN A 69 7.44 4.68 -12.36
C GLN A 69 6.90 3.61 -11.40
N GLN A 70 7.39 3.57 -10.16
CA GLN A 70 6.87 2.63 -9.16
C GLN A 70 5.40 2.88 -8.82
N LYS A 71 4.98 4.15 -8.75
CA LYS A 71 3.57 4.50 -8.59
C LYS A 71 2.71 3.97 -9.75
N SER A 72 3.20 4.03 -11.00
CA SER A 72 2.50 3.45 -12.16
C SER A 72 2.39 1.93 -12.03
N ILE A 73 3.46 1.25 -11.61
CA ILE A 73 3.45 -0.21 -11.38
C ILE A 73 2.38 -0.59 -10.34
N ILE A 74 2.32 0.13 -9.21
CA ILE A 74 1.30 -0.08 -8.18
C ILE A 74 -0.11 0.16 -8.76
N LYS A 75 -0.29 1.27 -9.48
CA LYS A 75 -1.56 1.62 -10.09
C LYS A 75 -2.04 0.55 -11.06
N ASP A 76 -1.19 0.13 -11.98
CA ASP A 76 -1.57 -0.82 -13.03
C ASP A 76 -1.87 -2.21 -12.43
N HIS A 77 -1.11 -2.64 -11.42
CA HIS A 77 -1.34 -3.91 -10.72
C HIS A 77 -2.71 -3.94 -10.00
N PHE A 78 -3.07 -2.87 -9.29
CA PHE A 78 -4.32 -2.81 -8.51
C PHE A 78 -5.49 -2.15 -9.25
N ARG A 79 -5.32 -1.76 -10.52
CA ARG A 79 -6.31 -0.99 -11.30
C ARG A 79 -7.68 -1.67 -11.38
N HIS A 80 -7.67 -2.99 -11.57
CA HIS A 80 -8.87 -3.80 -11.78
C HIS A 80 -9.25 -4.63 -10.55
N GLY A 81 -8.58 -4.39 -9.43
CA GLY A 81 -8.73 -5.21 -8.23
C GLY A 81 -7.83 -6.44 -8.26
N VAL A 82 -7.18 -6.72 -7.13
CA VAL A 82 -6.46 -7.98 -6.89
C VAL A 82 -7.19 -8.71 -5.77
N SER A 83 -7.72 -9.90 -6.07
CA SER A 83 -8.43 -10.74 -5.11
C SER A 83 -7.55 -11.87 -4.62
N VAL A 84 -7.49 -12.08 -3.31
CA VAL A 84 -6.72 -13.14 -2.67
C VAL A 84 -7.59 -13.82 -1.61
N MET A 85 -7.69 -15.15 -1.72
CA MET A 85 -8.16 -16.00 -0.63
C MET A 85 -6.95 -16.41 0.20
N THR A 86 -7.01 -16.15 1.49
CA THR A 86 -5.98 -16.56 2.46
C THR A 86 -6.23 -18.00 2.92
N GLU A 87 -5.21 -18.63 3.52
CA GLU A 87 -5.29 -20.03 3.97
C GLU A 87 -6.33 -20.25 5.08
N ASN A 88 -6.62 -19.21 5.88
CA ASN A 88 -7.65 -19.24 6.91
C ASN A 88 -9.07 -18.95 6.37
N GLY A 89 -9.24 -18.84 5.05
CA GLY A 89 -10.53 -18.60 4.42
C GLY A 89 -10.97 -17.13 4.36
N SER A 90 -10.17 -16.17 4.85
CA SER A 90 -10.46 -14.75 4.66
C SER A 90 -10.28 -14.33 3.20
N ALA A 91 -11.16 -13.45 2.74
CA ALA A 91 -11.12 -12.87 1.39
C ALA A 91 -10.64 -11.41 1.45
N VAL A 92 -9.60 -11.09 0.68
CA VAL A 92 -9.05 -9.74 0.56
C VAL A 92 -9.12 -9.30 -0.89
N VAL A 93 -9.75 -8.16 -1.17
CA VAL A 93 -9.75 -7.54 -2.50
C VAL A 93 -9.16 -6.14 -2.41
N ILE A 94 -8.11 -5.88 -3.18
CA ILE A 94 -7.31 -4.65 -3.13
C ILE A 94 -7.52 -3.86 -4.42
N PHE A 95 -7.98 -2.61 -4.30
CA PHE A 95 -8.16 -1.69 -5.41
C PHE A 95 -7.23 -0.48 -5.29
N TYR A 96 -6.83 0.08 -6.42
CA TYR A 96 -6.18 1.39 -6.43
C TYR A 96 -7.17 2.50 -6.05
N GLY A 97 -6.96 3.14 -4.90
CA GLY A 97 -7.80 4.20 -4.34
C GLY A 97 -7.37 5.62 -4.69
N GLY A 98 -6.25 5.79 -5.40
CA GLY A 98 -5.74 7.10 -5.83
C GLY A 98 -4.34 7.42 -5.31
N SER A 99 -3.81 8.56 -5.70
CA SER A 99 -2.49 9.02 -5.26
C SER A 99 -2.36 10.53 -5.32
N PHE A 100 -1.51 11.10 -4.49
CA PHE A 100 -1.14 12.51 -4.55
C PHE A 100 0.32 12.73 -4.16
N PRO A 101 1.01 13.71 -4.76
CA PRO A 101 2.33 14.13 -4.32
C PRO A 101 2.23 14.81 -2.95
N ILE A 102 3.23 14.61 -2.09
CA ILE A 102 3.35 15.34 -0.83
C ILE A 102 4.53 16.32 -0.99
N PRO A 103 4.26 17.64 -1.03
CA PRO A 103 5.34 18.62 -1.12
C PRO A 103 6.21 18.57 0.13
N LEU A 104 7.52 18.72 -0.08
CA LEU A 104 8.52 18.86 0.98
C LEU A 104 9.22 20.19 0.77
N GLU A 105 9.34 20.98 1.84
CA GLU A 105 9.81 22.37 1.76
C GLU A 105 11.30 22.47 1.47
N GLU A 106 12.11 21.48 1.88
CA GLU A 106 13.56 21.52 1.72
C GLU A 106 14.17 20.17 1.33
N GLY A 107 15.11 20.19 0.38
CA GLY A 107 15.93 19.05 -0.01
C GLY A 107 15.55 18.38 -1.34
N ASP A 108 16.36 17.39 -1.71
CA ASP A 108 16.20 16.53 -2.89
C ASP A 108 15.30 15.31 -2.65
N LEU A 109 14.71 15.21 -1.44
CA LEU A 109 13.75 14.18 -1.07
C LEU A 109 12.39 14.50 -1.70
N LYS A 110 11.77 13.50 -2.32
CA LYS A 110 10.40 13.54 -2.81
C LYS A 110 9.57 12.50 -2.09
N LYS A 111 8.30 12.86 -1.88
CA LYS A 111 7.32 12.04 -1.18
C LYS A 111 6.03 12.00 -1.96
N CYS A 112 5.38 10.84 -2.02
CA CYS A 112 4.02 10.71 -2.51
C CYS A 112 3.24 9.74 -1.65
N GLN A 113 1.92 9.85 -1.72
CA GLN A 113 1.01 8.89 -1.11
C GLN A 113 0.23 8.17 -2.21
N VAL A 114 0.05 6.86 -2.02
CA VAL A 114 -0.88 6.02 -2.77
C VAL A 114 -1.84 5.40 -1.76
N ASN A 115 -3.14 5.48 -2.03
CA ASN A 115 -4.16 4.83 -1.24
C ASN A 115 -4.60 3.55 -1.95
N LEU A 116 -4.68 2.45 -1.20
CA LEU A 116 -5.28 1.20 -1.63
C LEU A 116 -6.58 1.01 -0.85
N THR A 117 -7.69 0.90 -1.57
CA THR A 117 -9.00 0.60 -0.98
C THR A 117 -9.14 -0.91 -0.88
N ILE A 118 -9.42 -1.41 0.33
CA ILE A 118 -9.54 -2.83 0.58
C ILE A 118 -11.01 -3.17 0.78
N LYS A 119 -11.44 -4.33 0.30
CA LYS A 119 -12.64 -5.01 0.77
C LYS A 119 -12.20 -6.31 1.44
N PHE A 120 -12.57 -6.47 2.69
CA PHE A 120 -12.15 -7.59 3.52
C PHE A 120 -13.35 -8.31 4.10
N TRP A 121 -13.31 -9.64 4.04
CA TRP A 121 -14.22 -10.54 4.73
C TRP A 121 -13.40 -11.56 5.51
N LYS A 122 -13.69 -11.70 6.79
CA LYS A 122 -12.97 -12.62 7.67
C LYS A 122 -13.43 -14.07 7.44
N GLY A 123 -12.47 -14.99 7.34
CA GLY A 123 -12.72 -16.43 7.32
C GLY A 123 -13.10 -16.96 8.71
N ASN A 124 -13.78 -18.11 8.73
CA ASN A 124 -14.17 -18.82 9.96
C ASN A 124 -13.04 -19.67 10.52
#